data_AF-A0A1D7YT24-F1
#
_entry.id   AF-A0A1D7YT24-F1
#
_cell.length_a   1.000
_cell.length_b   1.000
_cell.length_c   1.000
_cell.angle_alpha   90.00
_cell.angle_beta   90.00
_cell.angle_gamma   90.00
#
_symmetry.space_group_name_H-M   'P 1'
#
loop_
_entity.id
_entity.type
_entity.pdbx_description
1 polymer ?
#
loop_
_entity_poly.entity_id
_entity_poly.type
_entity_poly.pdbx_seq_one_letter_code
_entity_poly.pdbx_strand_id
1 'polypeptide(L)'
;MEKLKKLKAIIPVLGTVCVVLLFHFSKIYALKFYPVIVNSFIFCVFFSSVFCEETIIQKIAKKMDGELTDFSRNYTRKLTYVWCIFLFVNLSISFATVFMSPKVWELYNACISYIALGVMFGVEYIVRIILRAKYDRK
;
A
#
# COMPACT_ATOMS: atom_id res chain seq x y z
N MET A 1 23.76 22.87 -6.33
CA MET A 1 22.46 22.35 -5.84
C MET A 1 21.53 21.87 -6.96
N GLU A 2 21.53 22.49 -8.14
CA GLU A 2 20.63 22.14 -9.26
C GLU A 2 20.93 20.78 -9.93
N LYS A 3 22.22 20.42 -10.10
CA LYS A 3 22.65 19.10 -10.61
C LYS A 3 22.17 17.94 -9.72
N LEU A 4 22.13 18.14 -8.40
CA LEU A 4 21.69 17.12 -7.43
C LEU A 4 20.16 16.91 -7.47
N LYS A 5 19.39 17.96 -7.76
CA LYS A 5 17.94 17.87 -7.98
C LYS A 5 17.59 17.16 -9.30
N LYS A 6 18.31 17.46 -10.39
CA LYS A 6 18.16 16.75 -11.68
C LYS A 6 18.53 15.27 -11.56
N LEU A 7 19.60 14.93 -10.84
CA LEU A 7 20.01 13.54 -10.58
C LEU A 7 18.91 12.74 -9.85
N LYS A 8 18.30 13.32 -8.79
CA LYS A 8 17.18 12.71 -8.06
C LYS A 8 15.92 12.50 -8.91
N ALA A 9 15.71 13.31 -9.93
CA ALA A 9 14.57 13.19 -10.86
C ALA A 9 14.83 12.20 -12.01
N ILE A 10 16.09 11.99 -12.40
CA ILE A 10 16.49 11.06 -13.46
C ILE A 10 16.51 9.61 -12.95
N ILE A 11 16.83 9.39 -11.67
CA ILE A 11 16.83 8.07 -11.02
C ILE A 11 15.47 7.33 -11.16
N PRO A 12 14.31 7.93 -10.85
CA PRO A 12 13.04 7.25 -11.01
C PRO A 12 12.72 6.97 -12.48
N VAL A 13 13.03 7.88 -13.41
CA VAL A 13 12.78 7.68 -14.85
C VAL A 13 13.64 6.54 -15.42
N LEU A 14 14.94 6.50 -15.10
CA LEU A 14 15.81 5.39 -15.45
C LEU A 14 15.36 4.08 -14.80
N GLY A 15 14.90 4.14 -13.55
CA GLY A 15 14.29 3.00 -12.87
C GLY A 15 13.06 2.48 -13.60
N THR A 16 12.16 3.37 -14.03
CA THR A 16 10.97 3.00 -14.81
C THR A 16 11.34 2.38 -16.16
N VAL A 17 12.31 2.95 -16.89
CA VAL A 17 12.76 2.42 -18.19
C VAL A 17 13.45 1.05 -18.03
N CYS A 18 14.32 0.88 -17.03
CA CYS A 18 14.94 -0.42 -16.75
C CYS A 18 13.89 -1.48 -16.37
N VAL A 19 12.88 -1.10 -15.59
CA VAL A 19 11.78 -1.98 -15.21
C VAL A 19 10.96 -2.37 -16.46
N VAL A 20 10.62 -1.43 -17.35
CA VAL A 20 9.92 -1.70 -18.62
C VAL A 20 10.73 -2.63 -19.54
N LEU A 21 12.05 -2.45 -19.61
CA LEU A 21 12.92 -3.32 -20.41
C LEU A 21 13.04 -4.72 -19.80
N LEU A 22 13.16 -4.84 -18.48
CA LEU A 22 13.12 -6.13 -17.79
C LEU A 22 11.76 -6.83 -17.98
N PHE A 23 10.66 -6.05 -18.00
CA PHE A 23 9.32 -6.55 -18.30
C PHE A 23 9.18 -7.09 -19.73
N HIS A 24 9.84 -6.48 -20.72
CA HIS A 24 9.78 -6.93 -22.12
C HIS A 24 10.47 -8.29 -22.34
N PHE A 25 11.48 -8.62 -21.53
CA PHE A 25 12.28 -9.85 -21.68
C PHE A 25 11.87 -10.99 -20.73
N SER A 26 11.00 -10.76 -19.74
CA SER A 26 10.63 -11.80 -18.77
C SER A 26 9.55 -12.74 -19.32
N LYS A 27 9.73 -14.06 -19.14
CA LYS A 27 8.71 -15.08 -19.46
C LYS A 27 7.37 -14.75 -18.79
N ILE A 28 6.25 -14.95 -19.49
CA ILE A 28 4.85 -14.65 -19.09
C ILE A 28 4.52 -15.05 -17.63
N TYR A 29 5.14 -16.09 -17.09
CA TYR A 29 4.96 -16.51 -15.70
C TYR A 29 5.53 -15.54 -14.66
N ALA A 30 6.70 -14.94 -14.90
CA ALA A 30 7.29 -13.96 -13.99
C ALA A 30 6.43 -12.68 -13.90
N LEU A 31 5.79 -12.30 -15.01
CA LEU A 31 4.80 -11.21 -15.05
C LEU A 31 3.59 -11.48 -14.16
N LYS A 32 3.08 -12.71 -14.12
CA LYS A 32 1.93 -13.06 -13.27
C LYS A 32 2.23 -12.92 -11.77
N PHE A 33 3.48 -13.14 -11.37
CA PHE A 33 3.91 -13.02 -9.98
C PHE A 33 4.22 -11.58 -9.54
N TYR A 34 4.33 -10.62 -10.46
CA TYR A 34 4.64 -9.24 -10.12
C TYR A 34 3.66 -8.62 -9.10
N PRO A 35 2.32 -8.69 -9.30
CA PRO A 35 1.37 -8.17 -8.31
C PRO A 35 1.48 -8.88 -6.95
N VAL A 36 1.75 -10.18 -6.94
CA VAL A 36 1.92 -10.98 -5.71
C VAL A 36 3.14 -10.49 -4.93
N ILE A 37 4.27 -10.28 -5.60
CA ILE A 37 5.51 -9.79 -4.97
C ILE A 37 5.30 -8.40 -4.36
N VAL A 38 4.66 -7.49 -5.11
CA VAL A 38 4.39 -6.13 -4.64
C VAL A 38 3.43 -6.14 -3.46
N ASN A 39 2.32 -6.87 -3.54
CA ASN A 39 1.36 -7.00 -2.45
C ASN A 39 1.99 -7.63 -1.22
N SER A 40 2.83 -8.65 -1.39
CA SER A 40 3.56 -9.30 -0.29
C SER A 40 4.54 -8.33 0.36
N PHE A 41 5.26 -7.54 -0.42
CA PHE A 41 6.18 -6.53 0.12
C PHE A 41 5.43 -5.49 0.97
N ILE A 42 4.34 -4.94 0.44
CA ILE A 42 3.51 -3.95 1.16
C ILE A 42 2.92 -4.57 2.43
N PHE A 43 2.37 -5.79 2.33
CA PHE A 43 1.87 -6.52 3.49
C PHE A 43 2.95 -6.71 4.57
N CYS A 44 4.14 -7.18 4.19
CA CYS A 44 5.25 -7.38 5.12
C CYS A 44 5.66 -6.08 5.82
N VAL A 45 5.66 -4.94 5.11
CA VAL A 45 5.94 -3.63 5.72
C VAL A 45 4.88 -3.26 6.76
N PHE A 46 3.60 -3.41 6.44
CA PHE A 46 2.51 -3.12 7.37
C PHE A 46 2.52 -4.07 8.57
N PHE A 47 2.63 -5.37 8.31
CA PHE A 47 2.61 -6.43 9.32
C PHE A 47 3.80 -6.35 10.27
N SER A 48 5.02 -6.17 9.76
CA SER A 48 6.20 -6.00 10.60
C SER A 48 6.09 -4.75 11.48
N SER A 49 5.48 -3.67 10.98
CA SER A 49 5.29 -2.43 11.75
C SER A 49 4.38 -2.61 12.97
N VAL A 50 3.52 -3.64 13.00
CA VAL A 50 2.68 -3.97 14.15
C VAL A 50 3.52 -4.35 15.37
N PHE A 51 4.67 -4.98 15.17
CA PHE A 51 5.56 -5.41 16.27
C PHE A 51 6.50 -4.29 16.74
N CYS A 52 6.53 -3.16 16.04
CA CYS A 52 7.28 -1.98 16.47
C CYS A 52 6.50 -1.16 17.51
N GLU A 53 7.24 -0.31 18.23
CA GLU A 53 6.65 0.71 19.12
C GLU A 53 5.63 1.57 18.38
N GLU A 54 6.00 2.03 17.18
CA GLU A 54 5.14 2.79 16.28
C GLU A 54 4.94 2.06 14.94
N THR A 55 3.67 1.85 14.58
CA THR A 55 3.23 1.31 13.30
C THR A 55 3.46 2.27 12.14
N ILE A 56 3.42 1.77 10.90
CA ILE A 56 3.63 2.61 9.70
C ILE A 56 2.59 3.75 9.62
N ILE A 57 1.33 3.46 9.97
CA ILE A 57 0.25 4.46 9.96
C ILE A 57 0.48 5.50 11.07
N GLN A 58 0.97 5.09 12.24
CA GLN A 58 1.34 6.02 13.31
C GLN A 58 2.48 6.94 12.87
N LYS A 59 3.53 6.41 12.23
CA LYS A 59 4.64 7.22 11.70
C LYS A 59 4.17 8.24 10.67
N ILE A 60 3.28 7.84 9.76
CA ILE A 60 2.69 8.74 8.76
C ILE A 60 1.82 9.80 9.45
N ALA A 61 0.94 9.40 10.37
CA ALA A 61 0.06 10.30 11.10
C ALA A 61 0.86 11.30 11.94
N LYS A 62 1.92 10.86 12.63
CA LYS A 62 2.81 11.72 13.40
C LYS A 62 3.50 12.78 12.54
N LYS A 63 3.89 12.40 11.32
CA LYS A 63 4.50 13.31 10.35
C LYS A 63 3.52 14.33 9.77
N MET A 64 2.24 13.95 9.62
CA MET A 64 1.20 14.82 9.04
C MET A 64 0.55 15.75 10.06
N ASP A 65 0.18 15.20 11.22
CA ASP A 65 -0.67 15.85 12.22
C ASP A 65 0.11 16.25 13.50
N GLY A 66 1.40 15.91 13.61
CA GLY A 66 2.23 16.20 14.79
C GLY A 66 2.15 15.13 15.89
N GLU A 67 2.40 15.51 17.14
CA GLU A 67 2.36 14.54 18.25
C GLU A 67 0.96 13.92 18.40
N LEU A 68 0.93 12.59 18.49
CA LEU A 68 -0.32 11.83 18.53
C LEU A 68 -0.82 11.74 19.97
N THR A 69 -2.08 12.15 20.19
CA THR A 69 -2.79 11.86 21.44
C THR A 69 -2.96 10.34 21.65
N ASP A 70 -3.16 9.90 22.89
CA ASP A 70 -3.31 8.47 23.21
C ASP A 70 -4.46 7.81 22.44
N PHE A 71 -5.54 8.56 22.21
CA PHE A 71 -6.66 8.11 21.39
C PHE A 71 -6.23 7.88 19.93
N SER A 72 -5.58 8.87 19.31
CA SER A 72 -5.10 8.77 17.93
C SER A 72 -4.07 7.66 17.78
N ARG A 73 -3.21 7.44 18.79
CA ARG A 73 -2.25 6.33 18.83
C ARG A 73 -2.96 4.97 18.82
N ASN A 74 -3.97 4.76 19.66
CA ASN A 74 -4.71 3.50 19.70
C ASN A 74 -5.55 3.29 18.42
N TYR A 75 -6.20 4.33 17.91
CA TYR A 75 -6.98 4.28 16.67
C TYR A 75 -6.10 3.88 15.48
N THR A 76 -4.98 4.57 15.27
CA THR A 76 -4.06 4.29 14.15
C THR A 76 -3.42 2.91 14.26
N ARG A 77 -3.17 2.40 15.47
CA ARG A 77 -2.72 1.00 15.66
C ARG A 77 -3.80 0.00 15.26
N LYS A 78 -5.05 0.20 15.67
CA LYS A 78 -6.20 -0.60 15.23
C LYS A 78 -6.36 -0.56 13.72
N LEU A 79 -6.20 0.62 13.14
CA LEU A 79 -6.26 0.80 11.70
C LEU A 79 -5.17 0.00 10.98
N THR A 80 -3.95 -0.06 11.51
CA THR A 80 -2.87 -0.90 10.95
C THR A 80 -3.27 -2.37 10.90
N TYR A 81 -3.96 -2.91 11.92
CA TYR A 81 -4.47 -4.29 11.86
C TYR A 81 -5.50 -4.49 10.74
N VAL A 82 -6.43 -3.54 10.57
CA VAL A 82 -7.43 -3.60 9.48
C VAL A 82 -6.73 -3.60 8.12
N TRP A 83 -5.71 -2.75 7.94
CA TRP A 83 -4.88 -2.73 6.74
C TRP A 83 -4.14 -4.05 6.52
N CYS A 84 -3.57 -4.66 7.57
CA CYS A 84 -2.91 -5.95 7.45
C CYS A 84 -3.88 -7.05 6.98
N ILE A 85 -5.08 -7.11 7.57
CA ILE A 85 -6.11 -8.08 7.17
C ILE A 85 -6.52 -7.87 5.70
N PHE A 86 -6.79 -6.62 5.31
CA PHE A 86 -7.13 -6.27 3.94
C PHE A 86 -6.03 -6.66 2.95
N LEU A 87 -4.78 -6.29 3.24
CA LEU A 87 -3.61 -6.61 2.40
C LEU A 87 -3.37 -8.12 2.30
N PHE A 88 -3.58 -8.87 3.39
CA PHE A 88 -3.45 -10.32 3.38
C PHE A 88 -4.51 -11.00 2.50
N VAL A 89 -5.77 -10.56 2.62
CA VAL A 89 -6.85 -11.06 1.76
C VAL A 89 -6.58 -10.71 0.30
N ASN A 90 -6.17 -9.47 0.02
CA ASN A 90 -5.85 -9.04 -1.33
C ASN A 90 -4.69 -9.83 -1.94
N LEU A 91 -3.61 -10.05 -1.18
CA LEU A 91 -2.47 -10.89 -1.54
C LEU A 91 -2.89 -12.33 -1.82
N SER A 92 -3.74 -12.91 -0.96
CA SER A 92 -4.20 -14.30 -1.09
C SER A 92 -4.98 -14.50 -2.39
N ILE A 93 -5.88 -13.56 -2.72
CA ILE A 93 -6.65 -13.62 -3.98
C ILE A 93 -5.74 -13.37 -5.18
N SER A 94 -4.83 -12.39 -5.10
CA SER A 94 -3.82 -12.13 -6.14
C SER A 94 -3.00 -13.38 -6.44
N PHE A 95 -2.52 -14.07 -5.40
CA PHE A 95 -1.80 -15.34 -5.52
C PHE A 95 -2.65 -16.45 -6.14
N ALA A 96 -3.89 -16.62 -5.69
CA ALA A 96 -4.81 -17.62 -6.25
C ALA A 96 -5.05 -17.39 -7.75
N THR A 97 -5.15 -16.13 -8.18
CA THR A 97 -5.41 -15.80 -9.60
C THR A 97 -4.24 -16.14 -10.52
N VAL A 98 -3.01 -16.32 -10.01
CA VAL A 98 -1.84 -16.73 -10.82
C VAL A 98 -2.09 -18.07 -11.51
N PHE A 99 -2.74 -19.00 -10.80
CA PHE A 99 -3.08 -20.34 -11.26
C PHE A 99 -4.37 -20.39 -12.09
N MET A 100 -5.08 -19.28 -12.22
CA MET A 100 -6.31 -19.17 -12.99
C MET A 100 -6.03 -18.68 -14.43
N SER A 101 -7.10 -18.59 -15.23
CA SER A 101 -7.02 -18.09 -16.60
C SER A 101 -6.44 -16.66 -16.65
N PRO A 102 -5.69 -16.30 -17.72
CA PRO A 102 -5.12 -14.95 -17.85
C PRO A 102 -6.15 -13.83 -17.72
N LYS A 103 -7.38 -14.03 -18.21
CA LYS A 103 -8.48 -13.07 -18.12
C LYS A 103 -8.92 -12.80 -16.68
N VAL A 104 -8.96 -13.84 -15.84
CA VAL A 104 -9.29 -13.70 -14.42
C VAL A 104 -8.15 -13.02 -13.65
N TRP A 105 -6.90 -13.41 -13.95
CA TRP A 105 -5.72 -12.77 -13.38
C TRP A 105 -5.67 -11.28 -13.70
N GLU A 106 -5.89 -10.91 -14.96
CA GLU A 106 -5.91 -9.51 -15.41
C GLU A 106 -7.05 -8.73 -14.75
N LEU A 107 -8.28 -9.27 -14.77
CA LEU A 107 -9.44 -8.61 -14.16
C LEU A 107 -9.20 -8.31 -12.67
N TYR A 108 -8.64 -9.26 -11.93
CA TYR A 108 -8.40 -9.05 -10.50
C TYR A 108 -7.23 -8.09 -10.26
N ASN A 109 -6.06 -8.38 -10.83
CA ASN A 109 -4.83 -7.65 -10.51
C ASN A 109 -4.77 -6.27 -11.18
N ALA A 110 -5.45 -6.05 -12.31
CA ALA A 110 -5.47 -4.77 -13.04
C ALA A 110 -6.69 -3.90 -12.73
N CYS A 111 -7.78 -4.46 -12.16
CA CYS A 111 -9.01 -3.70 -11.89
C CYS A 111 -9.52 -3.86 -10.45
N ILE A 112 -9.97 -5.07 -10.07
CA ILE A 112 -10.65 -5.28 -8.78
C ILE A 112 -9.76 -4.90 -7.59
N SER A 113 -8.48 -5.26 -7.64
CA SER A 113 -7.52 -4.94 -6.57
C SER A 113 -7.39 -3.43 -6.34
N TYR A 114 -7.34 -2.64 -7.42
CA TYR A 114 -7.24 -1.18 -7.34
C TYR A 114 -8.54 -0.53 -6.83
N ILE A 115 -9.70 -1.05 -7.25
CA ILE A 115 -11.00 -0.62 -6.72
C ILE A 115 -11.05 -0.90 -5.22
N ALA A 116 -10.69 -2.11 -4.80
CA ALA A 116 -10.68 -2.50 -3.39
C ALA A 116 -9.74 -1.60 -2.57
N LEU A 117 -8.56 -1.29 -3.10
CA LEU A 117 -7.62 -0.37 -2.46
C LEU A 117 -8.21 1.05 -2.34
N GLY A 118 -8.85 1.53 -3.40
CA GLY A 118 -9.53 2.83 -3.41
C GLY A 118 -10.68 2.91 -2.40
N VAL A 119 -11.49 1.85 -2.29
CA VAL A 119 -12.55 1.77 -1.28
C VAL A 119 -11.95 1.76 0.13
N MET A 120 -10.88 0.99 0.36
CA MET A 120 -10.21 0.93 1.66
C MET A 120 -9.71 2.33 2.09
N PHE A 121 -9.03 3.05 1.20
CA PHE A 121 -8.62 4.44 1.45
C PHE A 121 -9.80 5.39 1.63
N GLY A 122 -10.86 5.25 0.81
CA GLY A 122 -12.04 6.11 0.89
C GLY A 122 -12.78 5.98 2.22
N VAL A 123 -13.02 4.74 2.66
CA VAL A 123 -13.62 4.45 3.96
C VAL A 123 -12.75 4.99 5.09
N GLU A 124 -11.46 4.74 5.04
CA GLU A 124 -10.49 5.23 6.02
C GLU A 124 -10.50 6.76 6.13
N TYR A 125 -10.53 7.46 4.99
CA TYR A 125 -10.56 8.92 4.92
C TYR A 125 -11.85 9.50 5.51
N ILE A 126 -13.01 8.92 5.16
CA ILE A 126 -14.31 9.32 5.72
C ILE A 126 -14.32 9.14 7.24
N VAL A 127 -13.84 7.99 7.73
CA VAL A 127 -13.76 7.72 9.18
C VAL A 127 -12.84 8.73 9.87
N ARG A 128 -11.70 9.10 9.27
CA ARG A 128 -10.83 10.16 9.81
C ARG A 128 -11.53 11.52 9.88
N ILE A 129 -12.28 11.92 8.86
CA ILE A 129 -13.04 13.18 8.87
C ILE A 129 -14.04 13.20 10.03
N ILE A 130 -14.83 12.13 10.16
CA ILE A 130 -15.85 12.02 11.21
C ILE A 130 -15.21 12.07 12.59
N LEU A 131 -14.07 11.39 12.77
CA LEU A 131 -13.34 11.38 14.04
C LEU A 131 -12.78 12.76 14.40
N ARG A 132 -12.16 13.48 13.46
CA ARG A 132 -11.68 14.86 13.71
C ARG A 132 -12.81 15.78 14.11
N ALA A 133 -13.93 15.76 13.37
CA ALA A 133 -15.10 16.59 13.68
C ALA A 133 -15.72 16.31 15.06
N LYS A 134 -15.52 15.10 15.61
CA LYS A 134 -15.98 14.72 16.95
C LYS A 134 -15.01 15.13 18.05
N TYR A 135 -13.70 15.08 17.79
CA TYR A 135 -12.67 15.39 18.78
C TYR A 135 -12.29 16.87 18.82
N ASP A 136 -12.38 17.62 17.72
CA ASP A 136 -12.15 19.08 17.70
C ASP A 136 -13.30 19.87 18.35
N ARG A 137 -14.46 19.24 18.57
CA ARG A 137 -15.62 19.85 19.26
C ARG A 137 -15.61 19.65 20.78
N LYS A 138 -14.55 19.07 21.35
CA LYS A 138 -14.43 18.79 22.77
C LYS A 138 -13.26 19.56 23.36
#